data_AF-A0A8J4Y4Y4-F1
#
_entry.id   AF-A0A8J4Y4Y4-F1
#
_cell.length_a   1.000
_cell.length_b   1.000
_cell.length_c   1.000
_cell.angle_alpha   90.00
_cell.angle_beta   90.00
_cell.angle_gamma   90.00
#
_symmetry.space_group_name_H-M   'P 1'
#
loop_
_entity.id
_entity.type
_entity.pdbx_description
1 polymer ?
#
loop_
_entity_poly.entity_id
_entity_poly.type
_entity_poly.pdbx_seq_one_letter_code
_entity_poly.pdbx_strand_id
1 'polypeptide(L)'
;MEEEEEEEEEDKMNDSLHQWVKELRILCEAECMNTLQSKSLPGDTAPPPPTARHAVRAIQRRAHAALEWLEVTQVPPLAESLVGHINTFLRDYTTQWAAADPDLQPQSSLSRQSKVIGQICHRLTEVCNNDHHDLDRDKTGQVVQVVTALGHAFTKLVDLMLSREIREMVRVLEEPGSRAGVRLVVSHLTALGVEGGHICRLISGLGGVRGLLDVCLEPRLRQCRSDALRALATVLARGVLAEVLSQAECTEEERSEAAGVLAQITSPWVENNHRLPALHAHLPPIVAALTDLAKHTLTPEIFLLASAALANLTFLDDGCVEAMRAAGTPSVLLGPPVTTPTSPSSPRTRCIATVLANVAGSKETAEEVVAGGGVAVLLALLNTSSAPTHRLPEIATTERVQQKSAIALSRLCREASVARQVAQQGGAERLVRLCKDEGERNNSDAVLVACLAALRKMSSSLGADGLRGVDAAELVEPRLLDSFLIYSSRQESFV
;
A
#
# COMPACT_ATOMS: atom_id res chain seq x y z
N MET A 1 -27.49 -67.16 -6.69
CA MET A 1 -26.75 -66.09 -7.39
C MET A 1 -27.09 -64.75 -6.77
N GLU A 2 -28.36 -64.34 -6.68
CA GLU A 2 -28.73 -63.14 -5.87
C GLU A 2 -28.53 -63.34 -4.35
N GLU A 3 -28.86 -64.52 -3.78
CA GLU A 3 -28.63 -64.78 -2.34
C GLU A 3 -27.14 -64.93 -1.95
N GLU A 4 -26.25 -65.30 -2.88
CA GLU A 4 -24.81 -65.41 -2.62
C GLU A 4 -24.10 -64.03 -2.71
N GLU A 5 -24.63 -63.10 -3.53
CA GLU A 5 -24.14 -61.72 -3.58
C GLU A 5 -24.59 -60.91 -2.35
N GLU A 6 -25.78 -61.17 -1.79
CA GLU A 6 -26.24 -60.54 -0.53
C GLU A 6 -25.43 -61.02 0.69
N GLU A 7 -25.10 -62.32 0.81
CA GLU A 7 -24.25 -62.82 1.91
C GLU A 7 -22.80 -62.29 1.82
N GLU A 8 -22.21 -62.18 0.63
CA GLU A 8 -20.86 -61.59 0.46
C GLU A 8 -20.81 -60.08 0.75
N GLU A 9 -21.87 -59.33 0.48
CA GLU A 9 -21.99 -57.92 0.87
C GLU A 9 -22.19 -57.75 2.38
N GLU A 10 -22.98 -58.62 3.03
CA GLU A 10 -23.20 -58.58 4.48
C GLU A 10 -21.91 -58.90 5.27
N ASP A 11 -21.12 -59.87 4.81
CA ASP A 11 -19.85 -60.25 5.46
C ASP A 11 -18.76 -59.17 5.27
N LYS A 12 -18.70 -58.52 4.09
CA LYS A 12 -17.83 -57.34 3.86
C LYS A 12 -18.24 -56.12 4.68
N MET A 13 -19.54 -55.92 4.87
CA MET A 13 -20.08 -54.85 5.70
C MET A 13 -19.73 -55.09 7.17
N ASN A 14 -19.74 -56.35 7.62
CA ASN A 14 -19.33 -56.75 8.95
C ASN A 14 -17.83 -56.54 9.20
N ASP A 15 -16.97 -56.86 8.23
CA ASP A 15 -15.53 -56.62 8.33
C ASP A 15 -15.19 -55.12 8.38
N SER A 16 -15.90 -54.31 7.60
CA SER A 16 -15.74 -52.85 7.59
C SER A 16 -16.18 -52.22 8.92
N LEU A 17 -17.29 -52.70 9.49
CA LEU A 17 -17.74 -52.31 10.83
C LEU A 17 -16.76 -52.77 11.91
N HIS A 18 -16.23 -53.97 11.82
CA HIS A 18 -15.23 -54.48 12.77
C HIS A 18 -13.92 -53.69 12.72
N GLN A 19 -13.50 -53.28 11.53
CA GLN A 19 -12.32 -52.44 11.35
C GLN A 19 -12.55 -51.03 11.89
N TRP A 20 -13.72 -50.43 11.61
CA TRP A 20 -14.10 -49.12 12.14
C TRP A 20 -14.19 -49.12 13.68
N VAL A 21 -14.76 -50.16 14.29
CA VAL A 21 -14.83 -50.31 15.75
C VAL A 21 -13.44 -50.51 16.36
N LYS A 22 -12.51 -51.18 15.67
CA LYS A 22 -11.10 -51.27 16.10
C LYS A 22 -10.41 -49.91 16.06
N GLU A 23 -10.66 -49.11 15.04
CA GLU A 23 -10.08 -47.76 14.89
C GLU A 23 -10.66 -46.76 15.88
N LEU A 24 -11.96 -46.85 16.18
CA LEU A 24 -12.63 -46.05 17.22
C LEU A 24 -12.02 -46.24 18.61
N ARG A 25 -11.42 -47.41 18.87
CA ARG A 25 -10.79 -47.71 20.16
C ARG A 25 -9.54 -46.86 20.43
N ILE A 26 -8.95 -46.30 19.38
CA ILE A 26 -7.73 -45.48 19.40
C ILE A 26 -8.02 -44.03 18.99
N LEU A 27 -9.14 -43.77 18.31
CA LEU A 27 -9.65 -42.43 18.03
C LEU A 27 -10.27 -41.83 19.29
N CYS A 28 -9.43 -41.13 20.05
CA CYS A 28 -9.86 -40.22 21.09
C CYS A 28 -9.55 -38.79 20.63
N GLU A 29 -10.53 -37.89 20.66
CA GLU A 29 -10.27 -36.46 20.51
C GLU A 29 -9.54 -35.98 21.77
N ALA A 30 -8.21 -35.92 21.70
CA ALA A 30 -7.42 -35.39 22.80
C ALA A 30 -7.74 -33.89 22.96
N GLU A 31 -8.30 -33.50 24.10
CA GLU A 31 -8.37 -32.09 24.48
C GLU A 31 -6.95 -31.49 24.44
N CYS A 32 -6.81 -30.26 23.94
CA CYS A 32 -5.51 -29.59 23.84
C CYS A 32 -4.90 -29.39 25.24
N MET A 33 -4.10 -30.34 25.70
CA MET A 33 -3.41 -30.33 27.00
C MET A 33 -2.15 -29.47 27.02
N ASN A 34 -2.12 -28.39 26.23
CA ASN A 34 -0.98 -27.51 26.21
C ASN A 34 -0.93 -26.67 27.50
N THR A 35 -0.18 -27.14 28.50
CA THR A 35 0.10 -26.41 29.74
C THR A 35 1.36 -25.55 29.64
N LEU A 36 1.77 -25.13 28.43
CA LEU A 36 2.89 -24.21 28.26
C LEU A 36 2.59 -22.90 29.00
N GLN A 37 3.23 -22.73 30.14
CA GLN A 37 3.20 -21.47 30.87
C GLN A 37 4.24 -20.54 30.23
N SER A 38 3.77 -19.45 29.63
CA SER A 38 4.65 -18.35 29.26
C SER A 38 5.14 -17.68 30.54
N LYS A 39 6.44 -17.79 30.85
CA LYS A 39 7.04 -16.88 31.81
C LYS A 39 7.22 -15.54 31.12
N SER A 40 6.42 -14.55 31.50
CA SER A 40 6.72 -13.16 31.17
C SER A 40 8.15 -12.89 31.63
N LEU A 41 9.03 -12.53 30.70
CA LEU A 41 10.38 -12.09 31.08
C LEU A 41 10.19 -10.95 32.11
N PRO A 42 10.85 -11.01 33.28
CA PRO A 42 10.79 -9.90 34.21
C PRO A 42 11.26 -8.66 33.46
N GLY A 43 10.36 -7.69 33.33
CA GLY A 43 10.66 -6.38 32.78
C GLY A 43 11.64 -5.69 33.72
N ASP A 44 12.94 -5.97 33.54
CA ASP A 44 14.02 -5.13 34.07
C ASP A 44 14.11 -3.78 33.34
N THR A 45 13.23 -3.59 32.36
CA THR A 45 12.74 -2.27 31.99
C THR A 45 11.28 -2.25 32.41
N ALA A 46 10.88 -1.22 33.18
CA ALA A 46 9.48 -0.93 33.39
C ALA A 46 8.72 -1.15 32.07
N PRO A 47 7.52 -1.78 32.08
CA PRO A 47 6.74 -1.92 30.86
C PRO A 47 6.77 -0.55 30.16
N PRO A 48 7.16 -0.48 28.87
CA PRO A 48 7.23 0.80 28.19
C PRO A 48 5.92 1.52 28.49
N PRO A 49 5.97 2.77 28.99
CA PRO A 49 4.78 3.44 29.48
C PRO A 49 3.67 3.24 28.45
N PRO A 50 2.45 2.86 28.87
CA PRO A 50 1.37 2.60 27.93
C PRO A 50 1.30 3.80 27.01
N THR A 51 1.66 3.58 25.74
CA THR A 51 1.66 4.64 24.74
C THR A 51 0.29 5.35 24.83
N ALA A 52 0.26 6.67 24.79
CA ALA A 52 -0.92 7.51 24.78
C ALA A 52 -1.93 6.97 23.76
N ARG A 53 -1.45 6.30 22.71
CA ARG A 53 -2.18 5.37 21.86
C ARG A 53 -3.11 4.36 22.57
N HIS A 54 -2.63 3.53 23.49
CA HIS A 54 -3.46 2.59 24.26
C HIS A 54 -4.45 3.32 25.17
N ALA A 55 -4.03 4.42 25.78
CA ALA A 55 -4.89 5.24 26.63
C ALA A 55 -6.01 5.91 25.81
N VAL A 56 -5.68 6.52 24.67
CA VAL A 56 -6.60 7.17 23.71
C VAL A 56 -7.55 6.16 23.08
N ARG A 57 -7.07 4.98 22.65
CA ARG A 57 -7.94 3.91 22.15
C ARG A 57 -8.86 3.35 23.23
N ALA A 58 -8.45 3.35 24.49
CA ALA A 58 -9.32 2.96 25.61
C ALA A 58 -10.42 4.01 25.82
N ILE A 59 -10.11 5.30 25.72
CA ILE A 59 -11.11 6.37 25.81
C ILE A 59 -12.04 6.36 24.60
N GLN A 60 -11.52 6.27 23.37
CA GLN A 60 -12.33 6.28 22.15
C GLN A 60 -13.32 5.12 22.11
N ARG A 61 -12.91 3.92 22.54
CA ARG A 61 -13.81 2.76 22.70
C ARG A 61 -14.89 3.01 23.73
N ARG A 62 -14.56 3.65 24.86
CA ARG A 62 -15.52 4.00 25.91
C ARG A 62 -16.45 5.15 25.51
N ALA A 63 -15.97 6.12 24.73
CA ALA A 63 -16.75 7.24 24.21
C ALA A 63 -17.73 6.80 23.09
N HIS A 64 -17.30 5.91 22.19
CA HIS A 64 -18.20 5.27 21.21
C HIS A 64 -19.29 4.45 21.89
N ALA A 65 -18.92 3.66 22.91
CA ALA A 65 -19.89 2.91 23.71
C ALA A 65 -20.88 3.81 24.47
N ALA A 66 -20.59 5.09 24.69
CA ALA A 66 -21.54 6.05 25.28
C ALA A 66 -22.43 6.73 24.23
N LEU A 67 -21.97 6.84 22.97
CA LEU A 67 -22.69 7.46 21.85
C LEU A 67 -23.69 6.50 21.18
N GLU A 68 -23.46 5.18 21.24
CA GLU A 68 -24.34 4.15 20.65
C GLU A 68 -25.72 4.03 21.34
N TRP A 69 -25.91 4.61 22.52
CA TRP A 69 -27.14 4.49 23.34
C TRP A 69 -28.04 5.73 23.31
N LEU A 70 -27.93 6.58 22.29
CA LEU A 70 -28.67 7.83 22.24
C LEU A 70 -30.16 7.64 21.89
N GLU A 71 -30.98 7.33 22.89
CA GLU A 71 -32.37 7.77 22.94
C GLU A 71 -32.45 9.10 23.72
N VAL A 72 -33.16 10.08 23.17
CA VAL A 72 -33.21 11.51 23.58
C VAL A 72 -33.71 11.73 25.02
N THR A 73 -34.22 10.70 25.70
CA THR A 73 -34.79 10.76 27.05
C THR A 73 -33.77 10.54 28.18
N GLN A 74 -32.50 10.19 27.89
CA GLN A 74 -31.49 9.82 28.90
C GLN A 74 -30.29 10.78 28.98
N VAL A 75 -30.44 12.03 28.57
CA VAL A 75 -29.32 13.00 28.47
C VAL A 75 -28.58 13.25 29.79
N PRO A 76 -29.23 13.43 30.96
CA PRO A 76 -28.53 13.67 32.23
C PRO A 76 -27.62 12.51 32.69
N PRO A 77 -28.07 11.23 32.78
CA PRO A 77 -27.20 10.13 33.21
C PRO A 77 -26.06 9.85 32.21
N LEU A 78 -26.27 10.10 30.91
CA LEU A 78 -25.21 10.00 29.90
C LEU A 78 -24.13 11.07 30.09
N ALA A 79 -24.54 12.31 30.42
CA ALA A 79 -23.62 13.40 30.71
C ALA A 79 -22.77 13.15 31.96
N GLU A 80 -23.37 12.63 33.03
CA GLU A 80 -22.63 12.24 34.25
C GLU A 80 -21.65 11.10 33.98
N SER A 81 -22.06 10.10 33.21
CA SER A 81 -21.19 9.00 32.79
C SER A 81 -19.99 9.50 31.95
N LEU A 82 -20.23 10.40 31.00
CA LEU A 82 -19.17 11.01 30.18
C LEU A 82 -18.17 11.79 31.04
N VAL A 83 -18.65 12.62 31.97
CA VAL A 83 -17.81 13.37 32.91
C VAL A 83 -16.99 12.42 33.80
N GLY A 84 -17.60 11.37 34.32
CA GLY A 84 -16.93 10.35 35.12
C GLY A 84 -15.79 9.64 34.36
N HIS A 85 -16.03 9.29 33.10
CA HIS A 85 -15.02 8.67 32.24
C HIS A 85 -13.85 9.61 31.94
N ILE A 86 -14.12 10.87 31.61
CA ILE A 86 -13.08 11.87 31.35
C ILE A 86 -12.24 12.13 32.60
N ASN A 87 -12.87 12.28 33.77
CA ASN A 87 -12.15 12.51 35.03
C ASN A 87 -11.29 11.31 35.44
N THR A 88 -11.80 10.09 35.24
CA THR A 88 -11.03 8.86 35.48
C THR A 88 -9.82 8.80 34.56
N PHE A 89 -10.00 9.09 33.27
CA PHE A 89 -8.90 9.16 32.32
C PHE A 89 -7.84 10.20 32.71
N LEU A 90 -8.24 11.42 33.08
CA LEU A 90 -7.32 12.48 33.48
C LEU A 90 -6.49 12.06 34.70
N ARG A 91 -7.11 11.38 35.67
CA ARG A 91 -6.44 10.87 36.86
C ARG A 91 -5.46 9.74 36.50
N ASP A 92 -5.89 8.77 35.72
CA ASP A 92 -5.05 7.63 35.30
C ASP A 92 -3.81 8.14 34.52
N TYR A 93 -4.01 9.11 33.63
CA TYR A 93 -2.91 9.70 32.87
C TYR A 93 -1.96 10.52 33.76
N THR A 94 -2.49 11.33 34.68
CA THR A 94 -1.68 12.14 35.60
C THR A 94 -0.85 11.27 36.54
N THR A 95 -1.44 10.19 37.07
CA THR A 95 -0.76 9.26 37.98
C THR A 95 0.34 8.46 37.29
N GLN A 96 0.11 7.98 36.07
CA GLN A 96 1.12 7.21 35.31
C GLN A 96 2.33 8.07 34.91
N TRP A 97 2.10 9.36 34.62
CA TRP A 97 3.17 10.22 34.11
C TRP A 97 3.85 11.09 35.17
N ALA A 98 3.18 11.37 36.31
CA ALA A 98 3.82 12.00 37.47
C ALA A 98 4.99 11.16 38.03
N ALA A 99 4.98 9.85 37.80
CA ALA A 99 6.07 8.95 38.17
C ALA A 99 7.26 8.98 37.19
N ALA A 100 7.07 9.43 35.95
CA ALA A 100 8.07 9.35 34.88
C ALA A 100 8.93 10.62 34.70
N ASP A 101 8.48 11.76 35.21
CA ASP A 101 9.17 13.05 35.02
C ASP A 101 8.94 14.00 36.22
N PRO A 102 9.99 14.33 37.01
CA PRO A 102 9.91 15.30 38.11
C PRO A 102 9.57 16.73 37.65
N ASP A 103 9.70 17.03 36.36
CA ASP A 103 9.52 18.36 35.78
C ASP A 103 8.09 18.61 35.24
N LEU A 104 7.08 17.92 35.79
CA LEU A 104 5.67 18.28 35.65
C LEU A 104 5.39 19.65 36.30
N GLN A 105 5.87 20.70 35.64
CA GLN A 105 5.63 22.06 36.07
C GLN A 105 4.12 22.31 36.10
N PRO A 106 3.59 22.98 37.15
CA PRO A 106 2.19 23.39 37.27
C PRO A 106 1.65 24.22 36.09
N GLN A 107 2.54 24.64 35.17
CA GLN A 107 2.27 25.50 34.02
C GLN A 107 2.32 24.79 32.66
N SER A 108 2.45 23.47 32.60
CA SER A 108 2.45 22.76 31.32
C SER A 108 1.13 23.00 30.55
N SER A 109 1.21 23.03 29.21
CA SER A 109 0.04 23.17 28.33
C SER A 109 -1.02 22.09 28.60
N LEU A 110 -0.56 20.91 29.02
CA LEU A 110 -1.39 19.76 29.39
C LEU A 110 -2.16 20.00 30.69
N SER A 111 -1.50 20.51 31.73
CA SER A 111 -2.14 20.89 32.99
C SER A 111 -3.18 22.00 32.80
N ARG A 112 -2.90 22.97 31.91
CA ARG A 112 -3.85 24.04 31.56
C ARG A 112 -5.07 23.49 30.82
N GLN A 113 -4.86 22.60 29.86
CA GLN A 113 -5.96 21.99 29.09
C GLN A 113 -6.83 21.07 29.95
N SER A 114 -6.22 20.31 30.88
CA SER A 114 -6.95 19.47 31.85
C SER A 114 -7.90 20.31 32.73
N LYS A 115 -7.44 21.49 33.20
CA LYS A 115 -8.30 22.43 33.95
C LYS A 115 -9.48 22.95 33.11
N VAL A 116 -9.24 23.28 31.84
CA VAL A 116 -10.31 23.71 30.92
C VAL A 116 -11.35 22.61 30.73
N ILE A 117 -10.93 21.36 30.57
CA ILE A 117 -11.84 20.21 30.48
C ILE A 117 -12.65 20.06 31.77
N GLY A 118 -12.02 20.16 32.93
CA GLY A 118 -12.72 20.12 34.22
C GLY A 118 -13.80 21.20 34.36
N GLN A 119 -13.55 22.42 33.88
CA GLN A 119 -14.53 23.51 33.85
C GLN A 119 -15.70 23.21 32.92
N ILE A 120 -15.44 22.67 31.72
CA ILE A 120 -16.49 22.30 30.77
C ILE A 120 -17.33 21.14 31.31
N CYS A 121 -16.71 20.15 31.95
CA CYS A 121 -17.40 19.05 32.61
C CYS A 121 -18.34 19.56 33.72
N HIS A 122 -17.88 20.50 34.54
CA HIS A 122 -18.71 21.09 35.59
C HIS A 122 -19.93 21.82 35.01
N ARG A 123 -19.72 22.60 33.95
CA ARG A 123 -20.80 23.29 33.22
C ARG A 123 -21.78 22.31 32.57
N LEU A 124 -21.31 21.16 32.08
CA LEU A 124 -22.17 20.11 31.52
C LEU A 124 -23.09 19.53 32.60
N THR A 125 -22.55 19.24 33.78
CA THR A 125 -23.34 18.78 34.94
C THR A 125 -24.37 19.83 35.38
N GLU A 126 -24.00 21.10 35.40
CA GLU A 126 -24.91 22.21 35.76
C GLU A 126 -26.08 22.36 34.77
N VAL A 127 -25.80 22.32 33.46
CA VAL A 127 -26.83 22.41 32.41
C VAL A 127 -27.78 21.21 32.46
N CYS A 128 -27.28 20.02 32.79
CA CYS A 128 -28.09 18.80 32.88
C CYS A 128 -28.93 18.70 34.17
N ASN A 129 -28.48 19.30 35.27
CA ASN A 129 -29.15 19.24 36.59
C ASN A 129 -30.15 20.37 36.84
N ASN A 130 -30.34 21.30 35.90
CA ASN A 130 -31.29 22.39 36.04
C ASN A 130 -32.75 21.94 35.76
N ASP A 131 -33.49 21.71 36.84
CA ASP A 131 -34.89 21.22 37.01
C ASP A 131 -36.02 22.06 36.36
N HIS A 132 -35.82 22.68 35.19
CA HIS A 132 -36.97 23.18 34.43
C HIS A 132 -37.58 22.04 33.61
N HIS A 133 -38.78 21.64 34.04
CA HIS A 133 -39.56 20.45 33.64
C HIS A 133 -39.90 20.28 32.15
N ASP A 134 -39.43 21.16 31.26
CA ASP A 134 -39.55 20.97 29.82
C ASP A 134 -38.14 20.96 29.20
N LEU A 135 -37.81 19.86 28.50
CA LEU A 135 -36.71 19.82 27.53
C LEU A 135 -37.10 20.72 26.36
N ASP A 136 -36.99 22.03 26.55
CA ASP A 136 -37.18 22.99 25.48
C ASP A 136 -36.05 22.83 24.45
N ARG A 137 -36.35 23.14 23.19
CA ARG A 137 -35.42 23.05 22.05
C ARG A 137 -34.10 23.79 22.33
N ASP A 138 -34.17 24.83 23.16
CA ASP A 138 -33.04 25.65 23.61
C ASP A 138 -32.09 24.91 24.58
N LYS A 139 -32.61 24.12 25.52
CA LYS A 139 -31.78 23.31 26.44
C LYS A 139 -30.99 22.24 25.70
N THR A 140 -31.62 21.54 24.76
CA THR A 140 -30.93 20.56 23.91
C THR A 140 -29.82 21.23 23.10
N GLY A 141 -30.08 22.43 22.57
CA GLY A 141 -29.06 23.24 21.90
C GLY A 141 -27.87 23.59 22.80
N GLN A 142 -28.12 23.98 24.06
CA GLN A 142 -27.08 24.27 25.03
C GLN A 142 -26.25 23.03 25.41
N VAL A 143 -26.88 21.87 25.62
CA VAL A 143 -26.16 20.61 25.88
C VAL A 143 -25.27 20.24 24.70
N VAL A 144 -25.80 20.29 23.47
CA VAL A 144 -25.02 20.00 22.26
C VAL A 144 -23.81 20.92 22.17
N GLN A 145 -23.97 22.23 22.40
CA GLN A 145 -22.85 23.18 22.39
C GLN A 145 -21.77 22.85 23.45
N VAL A 146 -22.17 22.50 24.67
CA VAL A 146 -21.22 22.15 25.74
C VAL A 146 -20.50 20.84 25.44
N VAL A 147 -21.20 19.82 24.91
CA VAL A 147 -20.61 18.54 24.49
C VAL A 147 -19.66 18.74 23.30
N THR A 148 -19.99 19.58 22.32
CA THR A 148 -19.08 19.92 21.21
C THR A 148 -17.83 20.63 21.71
N ALA A 149 -17.97 21.60 22.63
CA ALA A 149 -16.84 22.28 23.25
C ALA A 149 -15.96 21.31 24.06
N LEU A 150 -16.58 20.38 24.78
CA LEU A 150 -15.89 19.31 25.50
C LEU A 150 -15.11 18.41 24.54
N GLY A 151 -15.72 18.02 23.43
CA GLY A 151 -15.09 17.26 22.36
C GLY A 151 -13.83 17.95 21.82
N HIS A 152 -13.93 19.24 21.45
CA HIS A 152 -12.77 20.01 20.99
C HIS A 152 -11.67 20.14 22.05
N ALA A 153 -12.05 20.42 23.30
CA ALA A 153 -11.09 20.55 24.39
C ALA A 153 -10.38 19.22 24.68
N PHE A 154 -11.10 18.11 24.57
CA PHE A 154 -10.60 16.76 24.76
C PHE A 154 -9.69 16.32 23.61
N THR A 155 -10.07 16.56 22.35
CA THR A 155 -9.20 16.32 21.19
C THR A 155 -7.88 17.08 21.32
N LYS A 156 -7.93 18.35 21.73
CA LYS A 156 -6.72 19.15 21.97
C LYS A 156 -5.83 18.57 23.07
N LEU A 157 -6.42 18.02 24.14
CA LEU A 157 -5.65 17.33 25.18
C LEU A 157 -4.96 16.09 24.61
N VAL A 158 -5.69 15.27 23.86
CA VAL A 158 -5.16 14.08 23.19
C VAL A 158 -4.00 14.45 22.25
N ASP A 159 -4.12 15.53 21.50
CA ASP A 159 -3.06 16.01 20.62
C ASP A 159 -1.80 16.42 21.39
N LEU A 160 -1.94 17.12 22.52
CA LEU A 160 -0.82 17.48 23.38
C LEU A 160 -0.13 16.25 23.96
N MET A 161 -0.91 15.24 24.36
CA MET A 161 -0.40 13.97 24.88
C MET A 161 0.38 13.20 23.82
N LEU A 162 -0.24 12.97 22.65
CA LEU A 162 0.40 12.31 21.52
C LEU A 162 1.64 13.06 21.06
N SER A 163 1.60 14.40 21.03
CA SER A 163 2.74 15.22 20.65
C SER A 163 3.92 15.04 21.58
N ARG A 164 3.69 14.87 22.89
CA ARG A 164 4.77 14.62 23.85
C ARG A 164 5.45 13.28 23.59
N GLU A 165 4.67 12.23 23.35
CA GLU A 165 5.22 10.89 23.09
C GLU A 165 5.95 10.81 21.77
N ILE A 166 5.36 11.38 20.73
CA ILE A 166 6.00 11.48 19.41
C ILE A 166 7.32 12.24 19.55
N ARG A 167 7.39 13.32 20.33
CA ARG A 167 8.64 14.06 20.55
C ARG A 167 9.72 13.21 21.22
N GLU A 168 9.35 12.39 22.19
CA GLU A 168 10.30 11.48 22.84
C GLU A 168 10.81 10.41 21.85
N MET A 169 9.90 9.86 21.03
CA MET A 169 10.27 8.97 19.94
C MET A 169 11.22 9.64 18.94
N VAL A 170 10.94 10.88 18.53
CA VAL A 170 11.81 11.64 17.62
C VAL A 170 13.18 11.88 18.22
N ARG A 171 13.26 12.20 19.52
CA ARG A 171 14.54 12.36 20.22
C ARG A 171 15.42 11.10 20.15
N VAL A 172 14.82 9.91 20.28
CA VAL A 172 15.54 8.63 20.12
C VAL A 172 16.04 8.42 18.68
N LEU A 173 15.36 8.98 17.68
CA LEU A 173 15.84 8.95 16.29
C LEU A 173 16.99 9.93 16.05
N GLU A 174 16.94 11.12 16.66
CA GLU A 174 17.96 12.17 16.54
C GLU A 174 19.26 11.79 17.29
N GLU A 175 19.14 11.14 18.45
CA GLU A 175 20.26 10.67 19.28
C GLU A 175 20.22 9.13 19.42
N PRO A 176 20.60 8.37 18.38
CA PRO A 176 20.41 6.92 18.36
C PRO A 176 21.36 6.20 19.33
N GLY A 177 20.84 5.80 20.50
CA GLY A 177 21.60 5.06 21.51
C GLY A 177 21.84 3.59 21.16
N SER A 178 20.81 2.86 20.73
CA SER A 178 20.92 1.45 20.34
C SER A 178 20.08 1.12 19.10
N ARG A 179 20.57 0.18 18.29
CA ARG A 179 19.88 -0.31 17.09
C ARG A 179 18.49 -0.89 17.40
N ALA A 180 18.36 -1.62 18.51
CA ALA A 180 17.09 -2.19 18.94
C ALA A 180 16.08 -1.10 19.33
N GLY A 181 16.53 -0.05 20.02
CA GLY A 181 15.70 1.11 20.36
C GLY A 181 15.19 1.85 19.12
N VAL A 182 16.07 2.13 18.16
CA VAL A 182 15.67 2.78 16.89
C VAL A 182 14.64 1.93 16.14
N ARG A 183 14.86 0.62 15.98
CA ARG A 183 13.88 -0.27 15.31
C ARG A 183 12.52 -0.28 16.00
N LEU A 184 12.51 -0.31 17.34
CA LEU A 184 11.28 -0.26 18.12
C LEU A 184 10.53 1.06 17.88
N VAL A 185 11.23 2.19 17.93
CA VAL A 185 10.64 3.51 17.67
C VAL A 185 10.11 3.64 16.25
N VAL A 186 10.86 3.21 15.25
CA VAL A 186 10.43 3.22 13.84
C VAL A 186 9.17 2.37 13.66
N SER A 187 9.10 1.20 14.31
CA SER A 187 7.89 0.36 14.32
C SER A 187 6.69 1.07 14.96
N HIS A 188 6.89 1.73 16.12
CA HIS A 188 5.84 2.49 16.80
C HIS A 188 5.35 3.68 15.96
N LEU A 189 6.24 4.47 15.38
CA LEU A 189 5.88 5.58 14.50
C LEU A 189 5.13 5.10 13.26
N THR A 190 5.54 3.97 12.66
CA THR A 190 4.77 3.38 11.57
C THR A 190 3.37 3.01 12.05
N ALA A 191 3.26 2.31 13.17
CA ALA A 191 1.99 1.83 13.67
C ALA A 191 1.04 2.98 14.08
N LEU A 192 1.59 4.11 14.53
CA LEU A 192 0.87 5.38 14.75
C LEU A 192 0.43 6.03 13.44
N GLY A 193 1.31 6.09 12.44
CA GLY A 193 0.98 6.63 11.11
C GLY A 193 -0.15 5.86 10.42
N VAL A 194 -0.30 4.56 10.70
CA VAL A 194 -1.41 3.75 10.17
C VAL A 194 -2.78 4.14 10.77
N GLU A 195 -2.84 4.88 11.88
CA GLU A 195 -4.10 5.20 12.54
C GLU A 195 -4.88 6.34 11.89
N GLY A 196 -4.21 7.26 11.21
CA GLY A 196 -4.88 8.34 10.47
C GLY A 196 -3.98 9.52 10.13
N GLY A 197 -4.39 10.28 9.11
CA GLY A 197 -3.61 11.42 8.59
C GLY A 197 -3.32 12.51 9.64
N HIS A 198 -4.18 12.68 10.64
CA HIS A 198 -3.94 13.60 11.76
C HIS A 198 -2.68 13.25 12.57
N ILE A 199 -2.49 11.96 12.88
CA ILE A 199 -1.29 11.50 13.61
C ILE A 199 -0.06 11.64 12.72
N CYS A 200 -0.18 11.38 11.42
CA CYS A 200 0.91 11.64 10.48
C CYS A 200 1.34 13.12 10.48
N ARG A 201 0.40 14.07 10.54
CA ARG A 201 0.72 15.50 10.67
C ARG A 201 1.43 15.83 11.98
N LEU A 202 1.03 15.23 13.09
CA LEU A 202 1.73 15.40 14.37
C LEU A 202 3.17 14.85 14.27
N ILE A 203 3.36 13.67 13.68
CA ILE A 203 4.70 13.09 13.45
C ILE A 203 5.56 14.01 12.59
N SER A 204 5.02 14.51 11.47
CA SER A 204 5.75 15.42 10.58
C SER A 204 6.09 16.75 11.26
N GLY A 205 5.11 17.38 11.93
CA GLY A 205 5.28 18.68 12.60
C GLY A 205 6.24 18.65 13.80
N LEU A 206 6.49 17.47 14.36
CA LEU A 206 7.42 17.27 15.48
C LEU A 206 8.81 16.79 15.04
N GLY A 207 9.12 16.83 13.74
CA GLY A 207 10.44 16.44 13.21
C GLY A 207 10.59 14.95 12.90
N GLY A 208 9.52 14.15 12.97
CA GLY A 208 9.59 12.71 12.75
C GLY A 208 10.02 12.32 11.33
N VAL A 209 9.65 13.09 10.31
CA VAL A 209 10.13 12.87 8.94
C VAL A 209 11.65 13.05 8.87
N ARG A 210 12.17 14.11 9.48
CA ARG A 210 13.61 14.37 9.54
C ARG A 210 14.35 13.26 10.29
N GLY A 211 13.89 12.90 11.49
CA GLY A 211 14.51 11.81 12.26
C GLY A 211 14.51 10.47 11.51
N LEU A 212 13.44 10.15 10.77
CA LEU A 212 13.40 8.94 9.94
C LEU A 212 14.34 9.00 8.73
N LEU A 213 14.51 10.18 8.11
CA LEU A 213 15.51 10.39 7.06
C LEU A 213 16.94 10.25 7.60
N ASP A 214 17.22 10.80 8.79
CA ASP A 214 18.52 10.68 9.44
C ASP A 214 18.88 9.21 9.69
N VAL A 215 17.91 8.38 10.11
CA VAL A 215 18.09 6.91 10.21
C VAL A 215 18.40 6.26 8.87
N CYS A 216 17.80 6.73 7.77
CA CYS A 216 18.08 6.19 6.44
C CYS A 216 19.52 6.49 5.99
N LEU A 217 20.03 7.68 6.34
CA LEU A 217 21.35 8.17 5.96
C LEU A 217 22.46 7.62 6.87
N GLU A 218 22.18 7.31 8.14
CA GLU A 218 23.16 6.83 9.11
C GLU A 218 23.71 5.42 8.76
N PRO A 219 25.01 5.30 8.42
CA PRO A 219 25.60 4.02 8.01
C PRO A 219 25.50 2.92 9.07
N ARG A 220 25.56 3.27 10.36
CA ARG A 220 25.44 2.31 11.48
C ARG A 220 24.04 1.69 11.59
N LEU A 221 23.04 2.35 11.02
CA LEU A 221 21.63 1.96 11.05
C LEU A 221 21.16 1.38 9.72
N ARG A 222 22.07 0.94 8.84
CA ARG A 222 21.74 0.39 7.52
C ARG A 222 20.67 -0.72 7.58
N GLN A 223 20.66 -1.56 8.61
CA GLN A 223 19.64 -2.63 8.78
C GLN A 223 18.25 -2.10 9.15
N CYS A 224 18.14 -0.86 9.61
CA CYS A 224 16.88 -0.19 9.96
C CYS A 224 16.33 0.65 8.80
N ARG A 225 17.09 0.78 7.69
CA ARG A 225 16.74 1.65 6.57
C ARG A 225 15.42 1.25 5.91
N SER A 226 15.19 -0.03 5.68
CA SER A 226 13.94 -0.52 5.09
C SER A 226 12.74 -0.22 6.00
N ASP A 227 12.89 -0.45 7.31
CA ASP A 227 11.89 -0.10 8.32
C ASP A 227 11.61 1.42 8.34
N ALA A 228 12.64 2.25 8.27
CA ALA A 228 12.52 3.71 8.29
C ALA A 228 11.88 4.26 7.00
N LEU A 229 12.23 3.72 5.83
CA LEU A 229 11.60 4.07 4.56
C LEU A 229 10.11 3.70 4.54
N ARG A 230 9.75 2.55 5.12
CA ARG A 230 8.34 2.15 5.28
C ARG A 230 7.58 3.06 6.24
N ALA A 231 8.23 3.49 7.34
CA ALA A 231 7.66 4.48 8.26
C ALA A 231 7.45 5.82 7.56
N LEU A 232 8.44 6.30 6.78
CA LEU A 232 8.32 7.49 5.95
C LEU A 232 7.17 7.35 4.95
N ALA A 233 7.08 6.24 4.25
CA ALA A 233 5.99 5.97 3.31
C ALA A 233 4.62 6.07 3.98
N THR A 234 4.49 5.51 5.18
CA THR A 234 3.25 5.54 5.96
C THR A 234 2.89 6.97 6.39
N VAL A 235 3.84 7.69 6.97
CA VAL A 235 3.63 9.05 7.50
C VAL A 235 3.35 10.02 6.35
N LEU A 236 4.13 9.95 5.28
CA LEU A 236 4.04 10.86 4.16
C LEU A 236 2.83 10.55 3.27
N ALA A 237 2.61 9.30 2.85
CA ALA A 237 1.54 8.99 1.89
C ALA A 237 0.13 9.23 2.43
N ARG A 238 -0.13 9.01 3.73
CA ARG A 238 -1.47 9.21 4.32
C ARG A 238 -1.79 10.63 4.75
N GLY A 239 -0.75 11.41 5.06
CA GLY A 239 -0.91 12.70 5.72
C GLY A 239 -0.51 13.86 4.82
N VAL A 240 0.68 13.77 4.22
CA VAL A 240 1.34 14.94 3.62
C VAL A 240 1.28 14.87 2.09
N LEU A 241 1.69 13.75 1.49
CA LEU A 241 1.80 13.64 0.04
C LEU A 241 0.43 13.61 -0.64
N ALA A 242 -0.55 12.87 -0.12
CA ALA A 242 -1.89 12.87 -0.69
C ALA A 242 -2.51 14.28 -0.68
N GLU A 243 -2.27 15.04 0.38
CA GLU A 243 -2.75 16.41 0.54
C GLU A 243 -2.02 17.36 -0.43
N VAL A 244 -0.68 17.38 -0.41
CA VAL A 244 0.13 18.20 -1.33
C VAL A 244 -0.18 17.88 -2.80
N LEU A 245 -0.33 16.60 -3.15
CA LEU A 245 -0.67 16.19 -4.52
C LEU A 245 -2.07 16.66 -4.93
N SER A 246 -3.04 16.65 -4.00
CA SER A 246 -4.46 16.89 -4.32
C SER A 246 -4.91 18.34 -4.11
N GLN A 247 -4.14 19.16 -3.39
CA GLN A 247 -4.50 20.55 -3.09
C GLN A 247 -4.26 21.45 -4.29
N ALA A 248 -5.31 22.18 -4.70
CA ALA A 248 -5.24 23.15 -5.80
C ALA A 248 -4.33 24.34 -5.49
N GLU A 249 -4.08 24.63 -4.21
CA GLU A 249 -3.18 25.71 -3.77
C GLU A 249 -1.70 25.34 -3.92
N CYS A 250 -1.37 24.04 -4.01
CA CYS A 250 0.01 23.58 -4.18
C CYS A 250 0.49 23.81 -5.62
N THR A 251 1.70 24.34 -5.72
CA THR A 251 2.38 24.61 -6.98
C THR A 251 2.69 23.31 -7.74
N GLU A 252 2.95 23.40 -9.05
CA GLU A 252 3.41 22.24 -9.83
C GLU A 252 4.73 21.68 -9.29
N GLU A 253 5.64 22.54 -8.81
CA GLU A 253 6.92 22.17 -8.21
C GLU A 253 6.72 21.34 -6.94
N GLU A 254 5.89 21.79 -5.99
CA GLU A 254 5.58 21.05 -4.76
C GLU A 254 4.95 19.70 -5.04
N ARG A 255 4.01 19.65 -5.99
CA ARG A 255 3.38 18.40 -6.43
C ARG A 255 4.39 17.46 -7.10
N SER A 256 5.36 18.00 -7.83
CA SER A 256 6.43 17.21 -8.46
C SER A 256 7.39 16.60 -7.44
N GLU A 257 7.76 17.34 -6.39
CA GLU A 257 8.56 16.83 -5.28
C GLU A 257 7.81 15.73 -4.53
N ALA A 258 6.51 15.94 -4.27
CA ALA A 258 5.67 14.93 -3.66
C ALA A 258 5.57 13.65 -4.52
N ALA A 259 5.44 13.78 -5.84
CA ALA A 259 5.47 12.65 -6.77
C ALA A 259 6.84 11.95 -6.78
N GLY A 260 7.95 12.70 -6.71
CA GLY A 260 9.30 12.16 -6.65
C GLY A 260 9.56 11.37 -5.37
N VAL A 261 9.16 11.91 -4.22
CA VAL A 261 9.22 11.20 -2.94
C VAL A 261 8.39 9.92 -3.03
N LEU A 262 7.16 10.00 -3.52
CA LEU A 262 6.27 8.84 -3.66
C LEU A 262 6.90 7.77 -4.57
N ALA A 263 7.48 8.15 -5.71
CA ALA A 263 8.18 7.23 -6.61
C ALA A 263 9.36 6.53 -5.90
N GLN A 264 10.14 7.24 -5.10
CA GLN A 264 11.27 6.65 -4.37
C GLN A 264 10.80 5.66 -3.29
N ILE A 265 9.83 6.05 -2.45
CA ILE A 265 9.37 5.20 -1.35
C ILE A 265 8.59 3.97 -1.83
N THR A 266 7.99 4.03 -3.03
CA THR A 266 7.22 2.91 -3.64
C THR A 266 8.08 2.01 -4.53
N SER A 267 9.38 2.30 -4.67
CA SER A 267 10.23 1.61 -5.63
C SER A 267 10.41 0.10 -5.31
N PRO A 268 10.50 -0.78 -6.33
CA PRO A 268 10.52 -2.23 -6.15
C PRO A 268 11.73 -2.79 -5.37
N TRP A 269 12.83 -2.04 -5.28
CA TRP A 269 14.02 -2.44 -4.51
C TRP A 269 13.90 -2.16 -3.01
N VAL A 270 12.84 -1.48 -2.58
CA VAL A 270 12.54 -1.28 -1.16
C VAL A 270 12.01 -2.61 -0.61
N GLU A 271 12.80 -3.26 0.23
CA GLU A 271 12.43 -4.52 0.87
C GLU A 271 11.13 -4.38 1.68
N ASN A 272 10.27 -5.40 1.64
CA ASN A 272 9.00 -5.45 2.37
C ASN A 272 8.00 -4.31 2.07
N ASN A 273 8.11 -3.69 0.89
CA ASN A 273 7.20 -2.62 0.47
C ASN A 273 5.88 -3.15 -0.15
N HIS A 274 5.74 -4.46 -0.32
CA HIS A 274 4.67 -5.13 -1.08
C HIS A 274 3.25 -4.91 -0.53
N ARG A 275 3.10 -4.38 0.69
CA ARG A 275 1.82 -3.94 1.24
C ARG A 275 2.05 -2.69 2.08
N LEU A 276 1.59 -1.56 1.58
CA LEU A 276 1.43 -0.33 2.34
C LEU A 276 -0.07 -0.15 2.63
N PRO A 277 -0.63 -0.73 3.72
CA PRO A 277 -2.07 -0.59 4.04
C PRO A 277 -2.51 0.88 4.12
N ALA A 278 -1.55 1.72 4.50
CA ALA A 278 -1.61 3.17 4.49
C ALA A 278 -2.00 3.78 3.14
N LEU A 279 -1.46 3.25 2.05
CA LEU A 279 -1.64 3.76 0.71
C LEU A 279 -3.00 3.39 0.14
N HIS A 280 -3.51 2.19 0.46
CA HIS A 280 -4.79 1.67 -0.04
C HIS A 280 -5.95 2.66 0.16
N ALA A 281 -6.09 3.23 1.36
CA ALA A 281 -7.18 4.15 1.68
C ALA A 281 -7.11 5.50 0.93
N HIS A 282 -5.93 5.91 0.48
CA HIS A 282 -5.70 7.17 -0.24
C HIS A 282 -5.32 6.94 -1.71
N LEU A 283 -5.42 5.71 -2.20
CA LEU A 283 -4.97 5.34 -3.53
C LEU A 283 -5.75 6.06 -4.64
N PRO A 284 -7.10 6.12 -4.61
CA PRO A 284 -7.84 6.86 -5.63
C PRO A 284 -7.47 8.35 -5.77
N PRO A 285 -7.44 9.17 -4.68
CA PRO A 285 -7.07 10.58 -4.82
C PRO A 285 -5.60 10.77 -5.23
N ILE A 286 -4.68 9.93 -4.73
CA ILE A 286 -3.27 9.98 -5.16
C ILE A 286 -3.13 9.69 -6.65
N VAL A 287 -3.78 8.63 -7.15
CA VAL A 287 -3.73 8.26 -8.57
C VAL A 287 -4.35 9.35 -9.44
N ALA A 288 -5.48 9.91 -9.03
CA ALA A 288 -6.11 11.03 -9.73
C ALA A 288 -5.18 12.25 -9.79
N ALA A 289 -4.57 12.64 -8.67
CA ALA A 289 -3.66 13.78 -8.60
C ALA A 289 -2.37 13.57 -9.44
N LEU A 290 -1.77 12.39 -9.39
CA LEU A 290 -0.60 12.06 -10.22
C LEU A 290 -0.95 12.04 -11.71
N THR A 291 -2.14 11.53 -12.06
CA THR A 291 -2.63 11.54 -13.45
C THR A 291 -2.88 12.95 -13.92
N ASP A 292 -3.46 13.81 -13.09
CA ASP A 292 -3.68 15.22 -13.38
C ASP A 292 -2.37 16.00 -13.55
N LEU A 293 -1.39 15.73 -12.68
CA LEU A 293 -0.04 16.30 -12.80
C LEU A 293 0.63 15.88 -14.12
N ALA A 294 0.57 14.59 -14.48
CA ALA A 294 1.10 14.08 -15.73
C ALA A 294 0.38 14.65 -16.97
N LYS A 295 -0.91 14.98 -16.85
CA LYS A 295 -1.72 15.52 -17.93
C LYS A 295 -1.41 16.98 -18.25
N HIS A 296 -1.13 17.79 -17.23
CA HIS A 296 -0.97 19.24 -17.38
C HIS A 296 0.47 19.70 -17.48
N THR A 297 1.42 18.89 -17.00
CA THR A 297 2.81 19.30 -17.01
C THR A 297 3.39 19.46 -18.42
N LEU A 298 4.20 20.50 -18.60
CA LEU A 298 5.02 20.70 -19.80
C LEU A 298 6.48 20.28 -19.60
N THR A 299 6.81 19.76 -18.42
CA THR A 299 8.18 19.41 -18.06
C THR A 299 8.39 17.91 -18.16
N PRO A 300 9.35 17.43 -18.98
CA PRO A 300 9.56 16.00 -19.17
C PRO A 300 10.04 15.26 -17.90
N GLU A 301 10.61 15.98 -16.95
CA GLU A 301 11.01 15.50 -15.62
C GLU A 301 9.81 15.28 -14.70
N ILE A 302 8.90 16.25 -14.58
CA ILE A 302 7.68 16.13 -13.77
C ILE A 302 6.81 14.98 -14.28
N PHE A 303 6.68 14.87 -15.61
CA PHE A 303 5.97 13.74 -16.23
C PHE A 303 6.62 12.40 -15.86
N LEU A 304 7.97 12.34 -15.84
CA LEU A 304 8.70 11.14 -15.44
C LEU A 304 8.43 10.79 -13.97
N LEU A 305 8.48 11.76 -13.06
CA LEU A 305 8.24 11.52 -11.62
C LEU A 305 6.81 11.01 -11.38
N ALA A 306 5.81 11.66 -11.98
CA ALA A 306 4.41 11.23 -11.89
C ALA A 306 4.21 9.81 -12.46
N SER A 307 4.75 9.56 -13.66
CA SER A 307 4.66 8.25 -14.31
C SER A 307 5.40 7.15 -13.54
N ALA A 308 6.54 7.48 -12.90
CA ALA A 308 7.30 6.54 -12.09
C ALA A 308 6.54 6.18 -10.80
N ALA A 309 5.93 7.15 -10.13
CA ALA A 309 5.07 6.91 -8.99
C ALA A 309 3.88 6.02 -9.38
N LEU A 310 3.15 6.36 -10.45
CA LEU A 310 2.06 5.54 -10.99
C LEU A 310 2.52 4.11 -11.29
N ALA A 311 3.64 3.94 -12.02
CA ALA A 311 4.19 2.63 -12.34
C ALA A 311 4.48 1.79 -11.09
N ASN A 312 5.05 2.40 -10.04
CA ASN A 312 5.34 1.69 -8.80
C ASN A 312 4.07 1.30 -8.05
N LEU A 313 3.05 2.18 -8.00
CA LEU A 313 1.77 1.89 -7.35
C LEU A 313 1.08 0.65 -7.94
N THR A 314 1.21 0.40 -9.24
CA THR A 314 0.60 -0.79 -9.89
C THR A 314 1.14 -2.14 -9.39
N PHE A 315 2.23 -2.17 -8.62
CA PHE A 315 2.74 -3.41 -7.99
C PHE A 315 2.36 -3.56 -6.53
N LEU A 316 1.83 -2.50 -5.91
CA LEU A 316 1.61 -2.45 -4.46
C LEU A 316 0.19 -2.81 -4.05
N ASP A 317 -0.79 -2.55 -4.91
CA ASP A 317 -2.19 -2.68 -4.57
C ASP A 317 -3.03 -3.09 -5.78
N ASP A 318 -3.88 -4.11 -5.59
CA ASP A 318 -4.75 -4.63 -6.63
C ASP A 318 -5.80 -3.59 -7.07
N GLY A 319 -6.22 -2.68 -6.18
CA GLY A 319 -7.18 -1.61 -6.51
C GLY A 319 -6.58 -0.44 -7.30
N CYS A 320 -5.27 -0.46 -7.59
CA CYS A 320 -4.58 0.60 -8.30
C CYS A 320 -5.02 0.72 -9.76
N VAL A 321 -5.23 -0.41 -10.43
CA VAL A 321 -5.62 -0.44 -11.85
C VAL A 321 -6.99 0.21 -12.05
N GLU A 322 -7.92 -0.04 -11.13
CA GLU A 322 -9.26 0.51 -11.11
C GLU A 322 -9.24 2.02 -10.84
N ALA A 323 -8.39 2.46 -9.91
CA ALA A 323 -8.16 3.88 -9.67
C ALA A 323 -7.58 4.59 -10.91
N MET A 324 -6.62 3.94 -11.60
CA MET A 324 -6.03 4.48 -12.83
C MET A 324 -7.03 4.57 -13.98
N ARG A 325 -7.89 3.55 -14.10
CA ARG A 325 -9.01 3.54 -15.05
C ARG A 325 -9.97 4.71 -14.78
N ALA A 326 -10.40 4.87 -13.53
CA ALA A 326 -11.29 5.96 -13.14
C ALA A 326 -10.69 7.36 -13.39
N ALA A 327 -9.36 7.50 -13.26
CA ALA A 327 -8.64 8.73 -13.55
C ALA A 327 -8.32 8.95 -15.04
N GLY A 328 -8.53 7.95 -15.91
CA GLY A 328 -8.15 8.02 -17.32
C GLY A 328 -6.63 8.01 -17.55
N THR A 329 -5.86 7.41 -16.62
CA THR A 329 -4.39 7.37 -16.68
C THR A 329 -3.84 6.80 -18.00
N PRO A 330 -4.38 5.71 -18.60
CA PRO A 330 -3.85 5.18 -19.84
C PRO A 330 -3.87 6.21 -20.98
N SER A 331 -4.98 6.95 -21.15
CA SER A 331 -5.12 7.97 -22.19
C SER A 331 -4.16 9.14 -21.98
N VAL A 332 -3.89 9.53 -20.73
CA VAL A 332 -2.91 10.58 -20.41
C VAL A 332 -1.50 10.13 -20.77
N LEU A 333 -1.11 8.90 -20.42
CA LEU A 333 0.22 8.38 -20.71
C LEU A 333 0.46 8.08 -22.19
N LEU A 334 -0.60 7.79 -22.94
CA LEU A 334 -0.60 7.61 -24.40
C LEU A 334 -0.72 8.95 -25.15
N GLY A 335 -0.97 10.04 -24.45
CA GLY A 335 -1.10 11.38 -25.01
C GLY A 335 0.19 11.85 -25.71
N PRO A 336 0.10 12.94 -26.50
CA PRO A 336 1.25 13.46 -27.24
C PRO A 336 2.43 13.75 -26.29
N PRO A 337 3.66 13.37 -26.67
CA PRO A 337 4.82 13.51 -25.81
C PRO A 337 5.04 14.97 -25.41
N VAL A 338 5.45 15.18 -24.16
CA VAL A 338 5.84 16.48 -23.61
C VAL A 338 7.01 17.04 -24.41
N THR A 339 6.68 17.84 -25.43
CA THR A 339 7.45 18.79 -26.27
C THR A 339 8.84 18.38 -26.80
N THR A 340 9.35 17.20 -26.47
CA THR A 340 10.70 16.75 -26.81
C THR A 340 10.69 15.33 -27.37
N PRO A 341 11.38 15.08 -28.50
CA PRO A 341 11.60 13.72 -28.99
C PRO A 341 12.32 12.95 -27.88
N THR A 342 11.63 11.96 -27.34
CA THR A 342 12.12 11.20 -26.20
C THR A 342 13.09 10.16 -26.72
N SER A 343 14.31 10.09 -26.17
CA SER A 343 15.18 8.95 -26.45
C SER A 343 14.41 7.66 -26.10
N PRO A 344 14.41 6.65 -26.97
CA PRO A 344 13.61 5.46 -26.74
C PRO A 344 14.11 4.67 -25.48
N SER A 345 15.36 4.88 -25.07
CA SER A 345 15.95 4.39 -23.81
C SER A 345 15.67 5.26 -22.57
N SER A 346 14.77 6.26 -22.65
CA SER A 346 14.45 7.13 -21.53
C SER A 346 13.76 6.38 -20.38
N PRO A 347 14.05 6.69 -19.10
CA PRO A 347 13.30 6.15 -17.97
C PRO A 347 11.78 6.39 -18.06
N ARG A 348 11.33 7.37 -18.85
CA ARG A 348 9.93 7.69 -19.10
C ARG A 348 9.22 6.58 -19.86
N THR A 349 9.80 6.12 -20.97
CA THR A 349 9.22 5.06 -21.81
C THR A 349 9.07 3.77 -21.02
N ARG A 350 10.01 3.48 -20.12
CA ARG A 350 9.92 2.36 -19.17
C ARG A 350 8.70 2.48 -18.25
N CYS A 351 8.45 3.66 -17.69
CA CYS A 351 7.31 3.87 -16.78
C CYS A 351 5.99 3.67 -17.53
N ILE A 352 5.86 4.24 -18.73
CA ILE A 352 4.69 4.06 -19.60
C ILE A 352 4.47 2.57 -19.90
N ALA A 353 5.49 1.87 -20.40
CA ALA A 353 5.39 0.43 -20.69
C ALA A 353 4.97 -0.39 -19.46
N THR A 354 5.45 -0.01 -18.27
CA THR A 354 5.12 -0.68 -17.01
C THR A 354 3.66 -0.48 -16.62
N VAL A 355 3.17 0.76 -16.66
CA VAL A 355 1.76 1.07 -16.38
C VAL A 355 0.86 0.35 -17.39
N LEU A 356 1.14 0.47 -18.69
CA LEU A 356 0.37 -0.16 -19.76
C LEU A 356 0.32 -1.69 -19.62
N ALA A 357 1.44 -2.32 -19.27
CA ALA A 357 1.48 -3.75 -19.02
C ALA A 357 0.52 -4.15 -17.90
N ASN A 358 0.52 -3.40 -16.79
CA ASN A 358 -0.29 -3.71 -15.61
C ASN A 358 -1.78 -3.40 -15.83
N VAL A 359 -2.12 -2.23 -16.39
CA VAL A 359 -3.51 -1.90 -16.68
C VAL A 359 -4.11 -2.81 -17.75
N ALA A 360 -3.36 -3.32 -18.72
CA ALA A 360 -3.87 -4.29 -19.70
C ALA A 360 -4.26 -5.66 -19.10
N GLY A 361 -4.18 -5.85 -17.78
CA GLY A 361 -4.51 -7.10 -17.10
C GLY A 361 -5.99 -7.50 -17.17
N SER A 362 -6.92 -6.54 -17.10
CA SER A 362 -8.37 -6.72 -17.22
C SER A 362 -8.88 -6.28 -18.60
N LYS A 363 -10.11 -6.69 -18.94
CA LYS A 363 -10.66 -6.49 -20.28
C LYS A 363 -11.03 -5.02 -20.52
N GLU A 364 -11.69 -4.41 -19.54
CA GLU A 364 -12.23 -3.05 -19.62
C GLU A 364 -11.11 -2.02 -19.81
N THR A 365 -10.01 -2.15 -19.07
CA THR A 365 -8.82 -1.30 -19.21
C THR A 365 -8.01 -1.61 -20.46
N ALA A 366 -8.00 -2.87 -20.93
CA ALA A 366 -7.36 -3.23 -22.19
C ALA A 366 -8.06 -2.54 -23.37
N GLU A 367 -9.39 -2.49 -23.38
CA GLU A 367 -10.17 -1.75 -24.39
C GLU A 367 -9.81 -0.25 -24.40
N GLU A 368 -9.66 0.38 -23.24
CA GLU A 368 -9.22 1.79 -23.13
C GLU A 368 -7.80 1.99 -23.68
N VAL A 369 -6.86 1.09 -23.38
CA VAL A 369 -5.50 1.13 -23.92
C VAL A 369 -5.51 1.02 -25.45
N VAL A 370 -6.31 0.11 -26.00
CA VAL A 370 -6.44 -0.08 -27.46
C VAL A 370 -7.06 1.15 -28.11
N ALA A 371 -8.16 1.67 -27.54
CA ALA A 371 -8.84 2.87 -28.03
C ALA A 371 -7.93 4.11 -28.01
N GLY A 372 -7.03 4.21 -27.03
CA GLY A 372 -6.02 5.27 -26.94
C GLY A 372 -4.81 5.12 -27.88
N GLY A 373 -4.81 4.13 -28.78
CA GLY A 373 -3.69 3.88 -29.70
C GLY A 373 -2.51 3.12 -29.06
N GLY A 374 -2.75 2.46 -27.93
CA GLY A 374 -1.71 1.77 -27.16
C GLY A 374 -0.98 0.68 -27.93
N VAL A 375 -1.61 0.02 -28.91
CA VAL A 375 -0.95 -0.98 -29.77
C VAL A 375 0.24 -0.37 -30.53
N ALA A 376 0.03 0.78 -31.16
CA ALA A 376 1.07 1.45 -31.94
C ALA A 376 2.23 1.93 -31.03
N VAL A 377 1.89 2.49 -29.86
CA VAL A 377 2.88 2.92 -28.87
C VAL A 377 3.69 1.74 -28.35
N LEU A 378 3.04 0.65 -27.95
CA LEU A 378 3.71 -0.55 -27.44
C LEU A 378 4.63 -1.19 -28.49
N LEU A 379 4.24 -1.18 -29.77
CA LEU A 379 5.10 -1.63 -30.86
C LEU A 379 6.29 -0.69 -31.07
N ALA A 380 6.10 0.63 -30.99
CA ALA A 380 7.21 1.58 -31.05
C ALA A 380 8.19 1.35 -29.88
N LEU A 381 7.68 1.10 -28.68
CA LEU A 381 8.48 0.79 -27.49
C LEU A 381 9.22 -0.55 -27.63
N LEU A 382 8.57 -1.58 -28.17
CA LEU A 382 9.18 -2.90 -28.45
C LEU A 382 10.31 -2.82 -29.51
N ASN A 383 10.22 -1.84 -30.41
CA ASN A 383 11.26 -1.56 -31.41
C ASN A 383 12.45 -0.76 -30.86
N THR A 384 12.43 -0.36 -29.58
CA THR A 384 13.59 0.28 -28.95
C THR A 384 14.80 -0.66 -29.01
N SER A 385 15.94 -0.14 -29.46
CA SER A 385 17.22 -0.83 -29.48
C SER A 385 18.27 -0.03 -28.70
N SER A 386 19.24 -0.75 -28.12
CA SER A 386 20.39 -0.11 -27.48
C SER A 386 21.42 0.27 -28.51
N ALA A 387 21.98 1.49 -28.42
CA ALA A 387 23.14 1.85 -29.22
C ALA A 387 24.41 1.21 -28.62
N PRO A 388 25.44 0.92 -29.44
CA PRO A 388 26.72 0.39 -28.95
C PRO A 388 27.41 1.29 -27.91
N THR A 389 27.05 2.58 -27.88
CA THR A 389 27.58 3.59 -26.96
C THR A 389 26.82 3.66 -25.63
N HIS A 390 25.69 2.95 -25.49
CA HIS A 390 24.88 3.00 -24.29
C HIS A 390 25.58 2.38 -23.07
N ARG A 391 25.37 3.00 -21.91
CA ARG A 391 25.86 2.48 -20.63
C ARG A 391 24.90 1.40 -20.09
N LEU A 392 25.39 0.57 -19.16
CA LEU A 392 24.61 -0.48 -18.52
C LEU A 392 23.21 -0.05 -18.03
N PRO A 393 23.00 1.14 -17.42
CA PRO A 393 21.67 1.57 -16.99
C PRO A 393 20.68 1.81 -18.15
N GLU A 394 21.17 2.29 -19.29
CA GLU A 394 20.37 2.56 -20.49
C GLU A 394 20.01 1.24 -21.19
N ILE A 395 20.94 0.29 -21.21
CA ILE A 395 20.70 -1.08 -21.69
C ILE A 395 19.62 -1.75 -20.83
N ALA A 396 19.79 -1.74 -19.50
CA ALA A 396 18.80 -2.29 -18.57
C ALA A 396 17.42 -1.60 -18.67
N THR A 397 17.39 -0.31 -19.02
CA THR A 397 16.14 0.41 -19.28
C THR A 397 15.48 -0.09 -20.57
N THR A 398 16.26 -0.27 -21.63
CA THR A 398 15.81 -0.82 -22.91
C THR A 398 15.24 -2.23 -22.76
N GLU A 399 15.95 -3.11 -22.06
CA GLU A 399 15.47 -4.47 -21.73
C GLU A 399 14.12 -4.43 -21.01
N ARG A 400 13.98 -3.57 -20.01
CA ARG A 400 12.71 -3.43 -19.26
C ARG A 400 11.59 -2.87 -20.13
N VAL A 401 11.88 -1.91 -21.02
CA VAL A 401 10.90 -1.38 -21.99
C VAL A 401 10.42 -2.49 -22.91
N GLN A 402 11.34 -3.24 -23.54
CA GLN A 402 11.01 -4.36 -24.41
C GLN A 402 10.19 -5.43 -23.68
N GLN A 403 10.64 -5.85 -22.48
CA GLN A 403 9.98 -6.85 -21.66
C GLN A 403 8.54 -6.44 -21.32
N LYS A 404 8.35 -5.22 -20.80
CA LYS A 404 7.02 -4.75 -20.39
C LYS A 404 6.11 -4.52 -21.59
N SER A 405 6.65 -4.07 -22.72
CA SER A 405 5.89 -3.93 -23.95
C SER A 405 5.40 -5.29 -24.47
N ALA A 406 6.26 -6.31 -24.45
CA ALA A 406 5.87 -7.68 -24.82
C ALA A 406 4.81 -8.26 -23.87
N ILE A 407 4.92 -8.01 -22.55
CA ILE A 407 3.90 -8.43 -21.58
C ILE A 407 2.55 -7.73 -21.85
N ALA A 408 2.57 -6.42 -22.09
CA ALA A 408 1.38 -5.65 -22.41
C ALA A 408 0.71 -6.18 -23.69
N LEU A 409 1.49 -6.35 -24.77
CA LEU A 409 0.99 -6.92 -26.03
C LEU A 409 0.44 -8.33 -25.84
N SER A 410 1.11 -9.19 -25.06
CA SER A 410 0.58 -10.52 -24.72
C SER A 410 -0.81 -10.41 -24.09
N ARG A 411 -1.00 -9.51 -23.12
CA ARG A 411 -2.28 -9.31 -22.44
C ARG A 411 -3.37 -8.76 -23.39
N LEU A 412 -3.03 -7.80 -24.24
CA LEU A 412 -3.95 -7.23 -25.24
C LEU A 412 -4.34 -8.24 -26.33
N CYS A 413 -3.40 -9.08 -26.76
CA CYS A 413 -3.62 -10.11 -27.79
C CYS A 413 -4.54 -11.27 -27.34
N ARG A 414 -5.15 -11.20 -26.15
CA ARG A 414 -6.29 -12.06 -25.78
C ARG A 414 -7.48 -11.87 -26.73
N GLU A 415 -7.61 -10.69 -27.32
CA GLU A 415 -8.63 -10.40 -28.33
C GLU A 415 -8.08 -10.63 -29.74
N ALA A 416 -8.80 -11.41 -30.55
CA ALA A 416 -8.37 -11.76 -31.91
C ALA A 416 -8.28 -10.54 -32.85
N SER A 417 -9.10 -9.50 -32.64
CA SER A 417 -9.03 -8.23 -33.36
C SER A 417 -7.70 -7.52 -33.13
N VAL A 418 -7.30 -7.42 -31.86
CA VAL A 418 -6.05 -6.77 -31.44
C VAL A 418 -4.85 -7.61 -31.89
N ALA A 419 -4.89 -8.94 -31.74
CA ALA A 419 -3.83 -9.81 -32.23
C ALA A 419 -3.62 -9.67 -33.75
N ARG A 420 -4.70 -9.50 -34.54
CA ARG A 420 -4.62 -9.21 -35.98
C ARG A 420 -3.98 -7.86 -36.25
N GLN A 421 -4.37 -6.84 -35.50
CA GLN A 421 -3.78 -5.50 -35.61
C GLN A 421 -2.27 -5.51 -35.31
N VAL A 422 -1.84 -6.23 -34.26
CA VAL A 422 -0.42 -6.38 -33.90
C VAL A 422 0.36 -7.08 -35.02
N ALA A 423 -0.20 -8.15 -35.61
CA ALA A 423 0.42 -8.84 -36.73
C ALA A 423 0.53 -7.94 -37.97
N GLN A 424 -0.54 -7.21 -38.33
CA GLN A 424 -0.56 -6.29 -39.47
C GLN A 424 0.45 -5.14 -39.34
N GLN A 425 0.79 -4.74 -38.12
CA GLN A 425 1.78 -3.68 -37.85
C GLN A 425 3.21 -4.21 -37.69
N GLY A 426 3.50 -5.45 -38.08
CA GLY A 426 4.85 -6.02 -38.03
C GLY A 426 5.28 -6.50 -36.63
N GLY A 427 4.34 -6.62 -35.69
CA GLY A 427 4.62 -6.98 -34.31
C GLY A 427 5.08 -8.43 -34.16
N ALA A 428 4.53 -9.35 -34.96
CA ALA A 428 4.94 -10.75 -34.93
C ALA A 428 6.41 -10.89 -35.34
N GLU A 429 6.82 -10.21 -36.41
CA GLU A 429 8.17 -10.20 -36.97
C GLU A 429 9.15 -9.63 -35.96
N ARG A 430 8.77 -8.56 -35.24
CA ARG A 430 9.60 -8.00 -34.18
C ARG A 430 9.78 -8.97 -33.01
N LEU A 431 8.70 -9.61 -32.56
CA LEU A 431 8.76 -10.58 -31.46
C LEU A 431 9.62 -11.80 -31.84
N VAL A 432 9.50 -12.32 -33.06
CA VAL A 432 10.33 -13.43 -33.55
C VAL A 432 11.80 -13.02 -33.59
N ARG A 433 12.13 -11.82 -34.09
CA ARG A 433 13.51 -11.31 -34.06
C ARG A 433 14.07 -11.21 -32.64
N LEU A 434 13.31 -10.65 -31.69
CA LEU A 434 13.73 -10.58 -30.29
C LEU A 434 13.94 -11.97 -29.66
N CYS A 435 13.20 -12.99 -30.10
CA CYS A 435 13.41 -14.37 -29.67
C CYS A 435 14.65 -15.01 -30.31
N LYS A 436 14.83 -14.91 -31.63
CA LYS A 436 15.87 -15.64 -32.36
C LYS A 436 17.24 -14.95 -32.30
N ASP A 437 17.31 -13.63 -32.19
CA ASP A 437 18.55 -12.85 -32.14
C ASP A 437 18.81 -12.30 -30.72
N GLU A 438 19.86 -12.79 -30.07
CA GLU A 438 20.26 -12.37 -28.72
C GLU A 438 20.72 -10.91 -28.62
N GLY A 439 21.33 -10.38 -29.68
CA GLY A 439 21.76 -8.99 -29.73
C GLY A 439 20.58 -8.02 -29.68
N GLU A 440 19.48 -8.35 -30.37
CA GLU A 440 18.26 -7.53 -30.43
C GLU A 440 17.59 -7.33 -29.06
N ARG A 441 17.75 -8.30 -28.16
CA ARG A 441 17.21 -8.26 -26.79
C ARG A 441 18.27 -7.98 -25.72
N ASN A 442 19.46 -7.50 -26.11
CA ASN A 442 20.59 -7.25 -25.21
C ASN A 442 20.96 -8.45 -24.33
N ASN A 443 20.82 -9.68 -24.84
CA ASN A 443 21.04 -10.93 -24.09
C ASN A 443 20.12 -11.10 -22.86
N SER A 444 18.94 -10.47 -22.85
CA SER A 444 18.01 -10.53 -21.72
C SER A 444 17.02 -11.69 -21.84
N ASP A 445 17.24 -12.76 -21.07
CA ASP A 445 16.33 -13.91 -20.99
C ASP A 445 14.92 -13.51 -20.50
N ALA A 446 14.83 -12.43 -19.70
CA ALA A 446 13.57 -11.87 -19.24
C ALA A 446 12.71 -11.31 -20.40
N VAL A 447 13.36 -10.71 -21.41
CA VAL A 447 12.72 -10.26 -22.66
C VAL A 447 12.31 -11.46 -23.51
N LEU A 448 13.17 -12.48 -23.61
CA LEU A 448 12.88 -13.71 -24.36
C LEU A 448 11.59 -14.39 -23.86
N VAL A 449 11.46 -14.61 -22.56
CA VAL A 449 10.27 -15.24 -21.95
C VAL A 449 9.01 -14.42 -22.23
N ALA A 450 9.10 -13.09 -22.10
CA ALA A 450 7.98 -12.19 -22.40
C ALA A 450 7.55 -12.26 -23.88
N CYS A 451 8.52 -12.30 -24.81
CA CYS A 451 8.24 -12.39 -26.25
C CYS A 451 7.64 -13.75 -26.64
N LEU A 452 8.16 -14.85 -26.08
CA LEU A 452 7.59 -16.20 -26.28
C LEU A 452 6.14 -16.27 -25.79
N ALA A 453 5.85 -15.70 -24.61
CA ALA A 453 4.50 -15.63 -24.08
C ALA A 453 3.57 -14.80 -24.97
N ALA A 454 4.06 -13.68 -25.53
CA ALA A 454 3.31 -12.85 -26.47
C ALA A 454 3.00 -13.60 -27.78
N LEU A 455 4.00 -14.23 -28.41
CA LEU A 455 3.83 -15.00 -29.66
C LEU A 455 2.84 -16.17 -29.48
N ARG A 456 2.94 -16.91 -28.38
CA ARG A 456 2.02 -18.01 -28.08
C ARG A 456 0.60 -17.51 -27.88
N LYS A 457 0.43 -16.38 -27.18
CA LYS A 457 -0.89 -15.77 -27.00
C LYS A 457 -1.47 -15.30 -28.33
N MET A 458 -0.67 -14.64 -29.18
CA MET A 458 -1.07 -14.27 -30.54
C MET A 458 -1.50 -15.48 -31.37
N SER A 459 -0.69 -16.55 -31.37
CA SER A 459 -1.01 -17.79 -32.07
C SER A 459 -2.34 -18.39 -31.59
N SER A 460 -2.56 -18.44 -30.27
CA SER A 460 -3.82 -18.95 -29.73
C SER A 460 -5.05 -18.14 -30.16
N SER A 461 -4.90 -16.82 -30.34
CA SER A 461 -6.02 -15.92 -30.69
C SER A 461 -6.26 -15.82 -32.20
N LEU A 462 -5.22 -16.02 -33.01
CA LEU A 462 -5.30 -15.96 -34.48
C LEU A 462 -5.60 -17.32 -35.12
N GLY A 463 -5.30 -18.42 -34.43
CA GLY A 463 -5.37 -19.78 -34.97
C GLY A 463 -4.15 -20.14 -35.83
N ALA A 464 -4.18 -21.36 -36.38
CA ALA A 464 -3.04 -22.02 -37.04
C ALA A 464 -2.49 -21.29 -38.29
N ASP A 465 -3.23 -20.35 -38.86
CA ASP A 465 -2.84 -19.61 -40.07
C ASP A 465 -2.26 -18.22 -39.77
N GLY A 466 -2.46 -17.69 -38.56
CA GLY A 466 -2.18 -16.29 -38.24
C GLY A 466 -0.71 -15.90 -38.21
N LEU A 467 0.21 -16.87 -38.05
CA LEU A 467 1.65 -16.64 -37.93
C LEU A 467 2.49 -17.42 -38.97
N ARG A 468 1.86 -18.07 -39.96
CA ARG A 468 2.56 -18.92 -40.93
C ARG A 468 3.63 -18.20 -41.75
N GLY A 469 3.49 -16.89 -41.95
CA GLY A 469 4.44 -16.07 -42.72
C GLY A 469 5.66 -15.58 -41.96
N VAL A 470 5.78 -15.83 -40.65
CA VAL A 470 6.71 -15.12 -39.76
C VAL A 470 7.76 -16.04 -39.11
N ASP A 471 7.89 -17.28 -39.58
CA ASP A 471 8.87 -18.26 -39.07
C ASP A 471 8.80 -18.44 -37.52
N ALA A 472 7.58 -18.44 -37.00
CA ALA A 472 7.30 -18.51 -35.55
C ALA A 472 7.06 -19.96 -35.05
N ALA A 473 7.03 -20.96 -35.92
CA ALA A 473 6.65 -22.33 -35.58
C ALA A 473 7.52 -22.92 -34.45
N GLU A 474 8.85 -22.80 -34.58
CA GLU A 474 9.84 -23.27 -33.59
C GLU A 474 9.72 -22.58 -32.21
N LEU A 475 9.10 -21.41 -32.16
CA LEU A 475 8.92 -20.61 -30.95
C LEU A 475 7.60 -20.91 -30.23
N VAL A 476 6.59 -21.35 -31.00
CA VAL A 476 5.20 -21.46 -30.54
C VAL A 476 4.76 -22.90 -30.31
N GLU A 477 5.15 -23.83 -31.18
CA GLU A 477 4.70 -25.23 -31.16
C GLU A 477 5.33 -26.07 -30.03
N PRO A 478 6.64 -25.98 -29.74
CA PRO A 478 7.25 -26.75 -28.64
C PRO A 478 6.70 -26.34 -27.26
N ARG A 479 7.11 -26.97 -26.16
CA ARG A 479 6.79 -26.42 -24.83
C ARG A 479 7.60 -25.15 -24.62
N LEU A 480 7.08 -24.23 -23.79
CA LEU A 480 7.73 -22.94 -23.51
C LEU A 480 9.19 -23.12 -23.08
N LEU A 481 9.45 -24.12 -22.22
CA LEU A 481 10.80 -24.44 -21.75
C LEU A 481 11.72 -24.89 -22.87
N ASP A 482 11.22 -25.69 -23.82
CA ASP A 482 12.04 -26.22 -24.91
C ASP A 482 12.47 -25.07 -25.85
N SER A 483 11.54 -24.20 -26.24
CA SER A 483 11.87 -22.98 -27.00
C SER A 483 12.78 -22.04 -26.21
N PHE A 484 12.58 -21.91 -24.90
CA PHE A 484 13.45 -21.08 -24.06
C PHE A 484 14.89 -21.59 -24.03
N LEU A 485 15.10 -22.89 -23.85
CA LEU A 485 16.44 -23.49 -23.79
C LEU A 485 17.21 -23.34 -25.11
N ILE A 486 16.51 -23.41 -26.26
CA ILE A 486 17.13 -23.27 -27.58
C ILE A 486 17.67 -21.85 -27.79
N TYR A 487 16.95 -20.82 -27.33
CA TYR A 487 17.26 -19.41 -27.61
C TYR A 487 17.79 -18.63 -26.39
N SER A 488 17.96 -19.28 -25.23
CA SER A 488 18.51 -18.65 -24.03
C SER A 488 19.96 -18.21 -24.27
N SER A 489 20.31 -17.01 -23.79
CA SER A 489 21.69 -16.50 -23.87
C SER A 489 22.63 -17.22 -22.90
N ARG A 490 22.07 -17.89 -21.88
CA ARG A 490 22.80 -18.73 -20.93
C ARG A 490 22.74 -20.17 -21.41
N GLN A 491 23.73 -20.58 -22.19
CA GLN A 491 24.05 -22.01 -22.30
C GLN A 491 24.61 -22.47 -20.96
N GLU A 492 23.77 -23.04 -20.10
CA GLU A 492 24.30 -23.97 -19.10
C GLU A 492 24.89 -25.15 -19.87
N SER A 493 26.22 -25.15 -20.03
CA SER A 493 26.94 -26.31 -20.49
C SER A 493 26.74 -27.41 -19.44
N PHE A 494 25.81 -28.31 -19.68
CA PHE A 494 25.74 -29.57 -18.94
C PHE A 494 26.93 -30.43 -19.40
N VAL A 495 28.09 -30.23 -18.76
CA VAL A 495 29.20 -31.19 -18.74
C VAL A 495 29.25 -31.81 -17.35
#